data_AF-A0A925N0Z6-F1
#
_entry.id   AF-A0A925N0Z6-F1
#
_cell.length_a   1.000
_cell.length_b   1.000
_cell.length_c   1.000
_cell.angle_alpha   90.00
_cell.angle_beta   90.00
_cell.angle_gamma   90.00
#
_symmetry.space_group_name_H-M   'P 1'
#
loop_
_entity.id
_entity.type
_entity.pdbx_description
1 polymer ?
#
loop_
_entity_poly.entity_id
_entity_poly.type
_entity_poly.pdbx_seq_one_letter_code
_entity_poly.pdbx_strand_id
1 'polypeptide(L)' 'GSRMTAEGVLVLTARRHRTQLANRADALARLAALLERAHDRPARRIDTRPSRAARQRRIDAKAARGRIKAMRGRPAVE' A
#
# COMPACT_ATOMS: atom_id res chain seq x y z
N GLY A 1 7.75 7.38 -16.43
CA GLY A 1 7.18 6.80 -17.67
C GLY A 1 7.84 7.48 -18.87
N SER A 2 7.87 6.85 -20.04
CA SER A 2 8.63 7.35 -21.20
C SER A 2 7.84 8.27 -22.15
N ARG A 3 6.59 8.61 -21.83
CA ARG A 3 5.66 9.32 -22.73
C ARG A 3 5.43 10.79 -22.38
N MET A 4 6.05 11.31 -21.33
CA MET A 4 5.87 12.69 -20.88
C MET A 4 7.17 13.47 -21.09
N THR A 5 7.07 14.67 -21.68
CA THR A 5 8.23 15.57 -21.85
C THR A 5 8.59 16.25 -20.52
N ALA A 6 9.73 16.94 -20.48
CA ALA A 6 10.18 17.66 -19.29
C ALA A 6 9.22 18.82 -18.93
N GLU A 7 8.53 19.36 -19.93
CA GLU A 7 7.55 20.43 -19.80
C GLU A 7 6.15 19.93 -19.40
N GLY A 8 6.00 18.61 -19.14
CA GLY A 8 4.74 18.02 -18.73
C GLY A 8 3.77 17.71 -19.87
N VAL A 9 4.24 17.69 -21.13
CA VAL A 9 3.39 17.36 -22.29
C VAL A 9 3.33 15.84 -22.47
N LEU A 10 2.12 15.27 -22.50
CA LEU A 10 1.91 13.85 -22.77
C LEU A 10 1.85 13.59 -24.29
N VAL A 11 2.80 12.82 -24.82
CA VAL A 11 2.85 12.46 -26.25
C VAL A 11 2.28 11.06 -26.46
N LEU A 12 1.21 10.95 -27.26
CA LEU A 12 0.55 9.70 -27.63
C LEU A 12 0.68 9.46 -29.14
N THR A 13 1.45 8.44 -29.53
CA THR A 13 1.58 8.02 -30.94
C THR A 13 0.64 6.86 -31.24
N ALA A 14 -0.25 7.03 -32.22
CA ALA A 14 -1.17 5.99 -32.72
C ALA A 14 -0.88 5.66 -34.19
N ARG A 15 -0.47 4.41 -34.44
CA ARG A 15 -0.06 3.90 -35.77
C ARG A 15 -0.54 2.46 -36.02
N ARG A 16 -1.66 2.06 -35.41
CA ARG A 16 -2.17 0.68 -35.46
C ARG A 16 -3.03 0.38 -36.67
N HIS A 17 -3.66 1.41 -37.24
CA HIS A 17 -4.60 1.27 -38.34
C HIS A 17 -4.08 1.96 -39.59
N ARG A 18 -4.61 1.56 -40.75
CA ARG A 18 -4.28 2.17 -42.04
C ARG A 18 -4.84 3.59 -42.17
N THR A 19 -6.00 3.88 -41.58
CA THR A 19 -6.67 5.19 -41.72
C THR A 19 -6.34 6.12 -40.55
N GLN A 20 -6.21 7.42 -40.84
CA GLN A 20 -5.97 8.44 -39.82
C GLN A 20 -7.13 8.53 -38.83
N LEU A 21 -8.37 8.40 -39.30
CA LEU A 21 -9.57 8.44 -38.45
C LEU A 21 -9.55 7.34 -37.38
N ALA A 22 -9.22 6.10 -37.78
CA ALA A 22 -9.12 4.99 -36.85
C ALA A 22 -7.98 5.18 -35.85
N ASN A 23 -6.82 5.68 -36.30
CA ASN A 23 -5.71 6.01 -35.41
C ASN A 23 -6.07 7.14 -34.42
N ARG A 24 -6.84 8.14 -34.86
CA ARG A 24 -7.32 9.22 -33.98
C ARG A 24 -8.27 8.68 -32.91
N ALA A 25 -9.22 7.82 -33.30
CA ALA A 25 -10.14 7.18 -32.35
C ALA A 25 -9.39 6.31 -31.33
N ASP A 26 -8.41 5.51 -31.77
CA ASP A 26 -7.55 4.71 -30.89
C ASP A 26 -6.72 5.58 -29.92
N ALA A 27 -6.16 6.70 -30.39
CA ALA A 27 -5.43 7.63 -29.52
C ALA A 27 -6.33 8.22 -28.42
N LEU A 28 -7.56 8.64 -28.78
CA LEU A 28 -8.53 9.17 -27.83
C LEU A 28 -8.98 8.12 -26.81
N ALA A 29 -9.25 6.89 -27.26
CA ALA A 29 -9.63 5.79 -26.36
C ALA A 29 -8.53 5.49 -25.33
N ARG A 30 -7.25 5.50 -25.75
CA ARG A 30 -6.11 5.31 -24.84
C ARG A 30 -5.92 6.46 -23.87
N LEU A 31 -6.15 7.69 -24.34
CA LEU A 31 -6.11 8.86 -23.47
C LEU A 31 -7.20 8.76 -22.39
N ALA A 32 -8.43 8.44 -22.77
CA ALA A 32 -9.54 8.23 -21.83
C ALA A 32 -9.21 7.16 -20.80
N ALA A 33 -8.74 5.98 -21.22
CA ALA A 33 -8.34 4.91 -20.30
C ALA A 33 -7.16 5.29 -19.38
N LEU A 34 -6.25 6.17 -19.84
CA LEU A 34 -5.18 6.71 -18.99
C LEU A 34 -5.74 7.65 -17.92
N LEU A 35 -6.67 8.51 -18.30
CA LEU A 35 -7.32 9.45 -17.39
C LEU A 35 -8.18 8.72 -16.36
N GLU A 36 -8.95 7.71 -16.77
CA GLU A 36 -9.75 6.88 -15.84
C GLU A 36 -8.88 6.21 -14.78
N ARG A 37 -7.77 5.57 -15.19
CA ARG A 37 -6.83 4.96 -14.24
C ARG A 37 -6.14 5.98 -13.32
N ALA A 38 -5.87 7.18 -13.83
CA ALA A 38 -5.27 8.24 -13.04
C ALA A 38 -6.29 8.88 -12.08
N HIS A 39 -7.57 8.84 -12.43
CA HIS A 39 -8.67 9.33 -11.61
C HIS A 39 -8.98 8.38 -10.45
N ASP A 40 -8.81 7.07 -10.66
CA ASP A 40 -8.98 6.08 -9.60
C ASP A 40 -7.91 6.26 -8.51
N ARG A 41 -8.32 6.90 -7.40
CA ARG A 41 -7.48 7.09 -6.23
C ARG A 41 -7.63 5.86 -5.33
N PRO A 42 -6.55 5.15 -4.96
CA PRO A 42 -6.64 4.06 -4.01
C PRO A 42 -7.21 4.56 -2.68
N ALA A 43 -8.14 3.78 -2.12
CA ALA A 43 -8.74 4.09 -0.84
C ALA A 43 -7.66 4.26 0.23
N ARG A 44 -7.79 5.30 1.07
CA ARG A 44 -6.84 5.56 2.15
C ARG A 44 -6.77 4.33 3.06
N ARG A 45 -5.60 3.71 3.14
CA ARG A 45 -5.34 2.67 4.14
C ARG A 45 -5.48 3.27 5.54
N ILE A 46 -6.34 2.68 6.35
CA ILE A 46 -6.45 3.00 7.78
C ILE A 46 -5.55 2.01 8.51
N ASP A 47 -4.61 2.53 9.30
CA ASP A 47 -3.70 1.67 10.08
C ASP A 47 -4.49 0.82 11.08
N THR A 48 -4.19 -0.48 11.08
CA THR A 48 -4.81 -1.44 11.99
C THR A 48 -4.19 -1.32 13.37
N ARG A 49 -5.02 -1.29 14.41
CA ARG A 49 -4.56 -1.43 15.80
C ARG A 49 -4.21 -2.90 16.09
N PRO A 50 -3.28 -3.20 17.03
CA PRO A 50 -3.04 -4.57 17.47
C PRO A 50 -4.32 -5.28 17.92
N SER A 51 -4.44 -6.57 17.60
CA SER A 51 -5.63 -7.35 17.95
C SER A 51 -5.78 -7.51 19.47
N ARG A 52 -7.01 -7.75 19.94
CA ARG A 52 -7.28 -8.05 21.36
C ARG A 52 -6.44 -9.23 21.85
N ALA A 53 -6.32 -10.28 21.03
CA ALA A 53 -5.51 -11.45 21.33
C ALA A 53 -4.02 -11.11 21.47
N ALA A 54 -3.46 -10.26 20.61
CA ALA A 54 -2.08 -9.80 20.72
C ALA A 54 -1.84 -8.99 22.01
N ARG A 55 -2.80 -8.12 22.37
CA ARG A 55 -2.73 -7.35 23.62
C ARG A 55 -2.78 -8.26 24.85
N GLN A 56 -3.64 -9.29 24.84
CA GLN A 56 -3.76 -10.26 25.92
C GLN A 56 -2.46 -11.08 26.09
N ARG A 57 -1.95 -11.67 25.00
CA ARG A 57 -0.68 -12.43 25.00
C ARG A 57 0.49 -11.60 25.57
N ARG A 58 0.56 -10.31 25.24
CA ARG A 58 1.58 -9.40 25.79
C ARG A 58 1.47 -9.26 27.31
N ILE A 59 0.25 -9.12 27.84
CA ILE A 59 0.00 -8.99 29.28
C ILE A 59 0.34 -10.31 29.98
N ASP A 60 -0.09 -11.44 29.42
CA ASP A 60 0.19 -12.77 30.00
C ASP A 60 1.69 -13.05 30.02
N ALA A 61 2.40 -12.75 28.93
CA ALA A 61 3.85 -12.88 28.85
C ALA A 61 4.58 -11.95 29.84
N LYS A 62 4.06 -10.75 30.09
CA LYS A 62 4.57 -9.85 31.14
C LYS A 62 4.38 -10.46 32.53
N ALA A 63 3.19 -10.98 32.83
CA ALA A 63 2.87 -11.61 34.11
C ALA A 63 3.69 -12.87 34.37
N ALA A 64 3.84 -13.74 33.37
CA ALA A 64 4.69 -14.93 33.43
C ALA A 64 6.15 -14.55 33.74
N ARG A 65 6.71 -13.56 33.04
CA ARG A 65 8.06 -13.06 33.34
C ARG A 65 8.19 -12.47 34.74
N GLY A 66 7.16 -11.77 35.22
CA GLY A 66 7.12 -11.25 36.60
C GLY A 66 7.21 -12.37 37.64
N ARG A 67 6.41 -13.44 37.47
CA ARG A 67 6.46 -14.62 38.33
C ARG A 67 7.83 -15.29 38.33
N ILE A 68 8.41 -15.50 37.15
CA ILE A 68 9.76 -16.07 37.01
C ILE A 68 10.80 -15.22 37.74
N LYS A 69 10.73 -13.89 37.64
CA LYS A 69 11.66 -12.99 38.34
C LYS A 69 11.49 -13.04 39.86
N ALA A 70 10.26 -13.12 40.37
CA ALA A 70 10.00 -13.23 41.79
C ALA A 70 10.61 -14.51 42.39
N MET A 71 10.47 -15.65 41.68
CA MET A 71 11.05 -16.93 42.09
C MET A 71 12.59 -16.96 42.02
N ARG A 72 13.22 -16.02 41.32
CA ARG A 72 14.68 -15.84 41.28
C ARG A 72 15.21 -14.92 42.38
N GLY A 73 14.33 -14.37 43.23
CA GLY A 73 14.74 -13.60 44.39
C GLY A 73 15.68 -14.42 45.28
N ARG A 74 16.61 -13.73 45.96
CA ARG A 74 17.58 -14.37 46.86
C ARG A 74 16.80 -15.22 47.87
N PRO A 75 17.13 -16.52 48.03
CA PRO A 75 16.44 -17.36 49.01
C PRO A 75 16.58 -16.72 50.39
N ALA A 76 15.50 -16.75 51.18
CA ALA A 76 15.59 -16.40 52.58
C ALA A 76 16.59 -17.38 53.22
N VAL A 77 17.70 -16.84 53.72
CA VAL A 77 18.66 -17.60 54.50
C VAL A 77 18.02 -17.72 55.88
N GLU A 78 17.70 -18.93 56.32
CA GLU A 78 17.40 -19.21 57.73
C GLU A 78 18.65 -19.03 58.58
#